data_AF-A0A3B1B5K3-F1
#
_entry.id   AF-A0A3B1B5K3-F1
#
_cell.length_a   1.000
_cell.length_b   1.000
_cell.length_c   1.000
_cell.angle_alpha   90.00
_cell.angle_beta   90.00
_cell.angle_gamma   90.00
#
_symmetry.space_group_name_H-M   'P 1'
#
loop_
_entity.id
_entity.type
_entity.pdbx_description
1 polymer ?
#
loop_
_entity_poly.entity_id
_entity_poly.type
_entity_poly.pdbx_seq_one_letter_code
_entity_poly.pdbx_strand_id
1 'polypeptide(L)'
;MIINKIAWPDPDRRKKGSVPFPHCKDHIRAKMNRKKALQMLAQHKPELEKRFGVTSLALFGSTARDTARQDSDVDILVSYNGPATSARYFGVQFYLEDLLGHSVDLVTDKALRPELRPYIEKEAMHV
;
A
#
# COMPACT_ATOMS: atom_id res chain seq x y z
N MET A 1 -15.38 9.52 19.45
CA MET A 1 -14.80 10.87 19.21
C MET A 1 -13.51 10.68 18.43
N ILE A 2 -13.37 11.42 17.31
CA ILE A 2 -12.12 11.76 16.58
C ILE A 2 -11.44 10.63 15.80
N ILE A 3 -11.59 10.61 14.46
CA ILE A 3 -10.54 11.08 13.52
C ILE A 3 -11.11 11.35 12.12
N ASN A 4 -10.99 12.64 11.74
CA ASN A 4 -10.91 13.28 10.43
C ASN A 4 -11.71 12.77 9.22
N LYS A 5 -12.67 13.63 8.85
CA LYS A 5 -12.92 14.04 7.46
C LYS A 5 -11.59 14.34 6.76
N ILE A 6 -11.12 13.45 5.89
CA ILE A 6 -10.18 13.80 4.83
C ILE A 6 -11.00 13.84 3.54
N ALA A 7 -11.41 15.06 3.18
CA ALA A 7 -11.97 15.37 1.89
C ALA A 7 -10.85 15.24 0.86
N TRP A 8 -10.88 14.15 0.09
CA TRP A 8 -10.01 13.99 -1.07
C TRP A 8 -10.69 14.62 -2.28
N PRO A 9 -9.98 15.41 -3.09
CA PRO A 9 -10.58 16.11 -4.21
C PRO A 9 -10.84 15.15 -5.39
N ASP A 10 -11.89 15.52 -6.12
CA ASP A 10 -12.35 15.08 -7.43
C ASP A 10 -11.25 14.52 -8.37
N PRO A 11 -11.45 13.36 -9.04
CA PRO A 11 -10.45 12.76 -9.93
C PRO A 11 -10.16 13.53 -11.24
N ASP A 12 -10.86 14.63 -11.54
CA ASP A 12 -10.57 15.44 -12.73
C ASP A 12 -9.72 16.68 -12.42
N ARG A 13 -8.40 16.48 -12.30
CA ARG A 13 -7.43 17.57 -12.42
C ARG A 13 -6.23 17.19 -13.28
N ARG A 14 -6.48 17.12 -14.59
CA ARG A 14 -5.42 17.38 -15.59
C ARG A 14 -4.79 18.75 -15.27
N LYS A 15 -3.51 18.79 -14.90
CA LYS A 15 -2.42 19.60 -15.51
C LYS A 15 -1.14 19.60 -14.65
N LYS A 16 -0.04 19.25 -15.34
CA LYS A 16 1.35 19.73 -15.21
C LYS A 16 2.15 19.35 -13.96
N GLY A 17 3.28 18.69 -14.21
CA GLY A 17 4.42 18.65 -13.31
C GLY A 17 5.22 17.39 -13.58
N SER A 18 6.29 17.51 -14.35
CA SER A 18 7.38 16.54 -14.41
C SER A 18 7.67 16.09 -12.98
N VAL A 19 7.43 14.82 -12.64
CA VAL A 19 7.81 14.30 -11.33
C VAL A 19 9.33 14.37 -11.24
N PRO A 20 9.91 15.28 -10.43
CA PRO A 20 11.33 15.16 -10.15
C PRO A 20 11.44 14.00 -9.17
N PHE A 21 12.19 12.94 -9.49
CA PHE A 21 12.67 12.02 -8.47
C PHE A 21 13.70 12.78 -7.63
N PRO A 22 13.38 13.28 -6.42
CA PRO A 22 14.34 14.01 -5.63
C PRO A 22 14.91 13.05 -4.60
N HIS A 23 16.12 12.57 -4.89
CA HIS A 23 17.24 12.49 -3.96
C HIS A 23 17.08 11.76 -2.61
N CYS A 24 18.07 10.91 -2.34
CA CYS A 24 18.59 10.57 -1.02
C CYS A 24 18.26 11.65 0.03
N LYS A 25 17.41 11.30 1.00
CA LYS A 25 17.34 12.02 2.26
C LYS A 25 17.51 11.01 3.37
N ASP A 26 18.70 11.06 3.96
CA ASP A 26 19.01 10.53 5.28
C ASP A 26 18.03 11.15 6.30
N HIS A 27 16.85 10.54 6.42
CA HIS A 27 15.99 10.71 7.57
C HIS A 27 16.07 9.39 8.30
N ILE A 28 16.35 9.42 9.60
CA ILE A 28 16.31 8.25 10.47
C ILE A 28 14.88 7.67 10.37
N ARG A 29 14.65 6.75 9.44
CA ARG A 29 13.35 6.11 9.22
C ARG A 29 13.17 5.11 10.35
N ALA A 30 12.22 5.34 11.25
CA ALA A 30 11.93 4.40 12.30
C ALA A 30 11.46 3.07 11.67
N LYS A 31 12.06 1.94 12.06
CA LYS A 31 11.70 0.60 11.57
C LYS A 31 10.17 0.40 11.63
N MET A 32 9.54 0.14 10.49
CA MET A 32 8.12 -0.18 10.46
C MET A 32 7.85 -1.50 11.19
N ASN A 33 6.96 -1.44 12.18
CA ASN A 33 6.51 -2.62 12.90
C ASN A 33 5.36 -3.28 12.12
N ARG A 34 5.49 -4.57 11.79
CA ARG A 34 4.45 -5.32 11.07
C ARG A 34 3.09 -5.23 11.74
N LYS A 35 3.02 -5.26 13.07
CA LYS A 35 1.74 -5.18 13.81
C LYS A 35 1.07 -3.84 13.58
N LYS A 36 1.85 -2.76 13.57
CA LYS A 36 1.35 -1.41 13.32
C LYS A 36 0.86 -1.28 11.88
N ALA A 37 1.62 -1.81 10.91
CA ALA A 37 1.21 -1.83 9.51
C ALA A 37 -0.12 -2.59 9.34
N LEU A 38 -0.23 -3.81 9.89
CA LEU A 38 -1.45 -4.62 9.83
C LEU A 38 -2.64 -3.93 10.52
N GLN A 39 -2.43 -3.28 11.67
CA GLN A 39 -3.49 -2.52 12.33
C GLN A 39 -3.99 -1.34 11.48
N MET A 40 -3.08 -0.57 10.88
CA MET A 40 -3.43 0.55 10.01
C MET A 40 -4.17 0.05 8.76
N LEU A 41 -3.69 -1.03 8.14
CA LEU A 41 -4.35 -1.66 7.00
C LEU A 41 -5.75 -2.17 7.35
N ALA A 42 -5.91 -2.86 8.47
CA ALA A 42 -7.21 -3.35 8.92
C ALA A 42 -8.20 -2.21 9.22
N GLN A 43 -7.72 -1.12 9.84
CA GLN A 43 -8.55 0.06 10.13
C GLN A 43 -9.00 0.79 8.87
N HIS A 44 -8.15 0.86 7.85
CA HIS A 44 -8.43 1.58 6.61
C HIS A 44 -8.98 0.70 5.47
N LYS A 45 -8.98 -0.63 5.64
CA LYS A 45 -9.58 -1.59 4.71
C LYS A 45 -10.99 -1.18 4.26
N PRO A 46 -11.97 -0.91 5.14
CA PRO A 46 -13.32 -0.55 4.69
C PRO A 46 -13.38 0.73 3.84
N GLU A 47 -12.49 1.69 4.07
CA GLU A 47 -12.39 2.91 3.24
C GLU A 47 -11.80 2.57 1.87
N LEU A 48 -10.77 1.72 1.83
CA LEU A 48 -10.14 1.24 0.61
C LEU A 48 -11.10 0.40 -0.25
N GLU A 49 -11.91 -0.44 0.38
CA GLU A 49 -12.99 -1.20 -0.27
C GLU A 49 -14.05 -0.25 -0.85
N LYS A 50 -14.51 0.74 -0.07
CA LYS A 50 -15.57 1.66 -0.51
C LYS A 50 -15.13 2.60 -1.64
N ARG A 51 -13.89 3.11 -1.58
CA ARG A 51 -13.38 4.10 -2.54
C ARG A 51 -12.71 3.49 -3.75
N PHE A 52 -11.88 2.48 -3.52
CA PHE A 52 -11.05 1.88 -4.55
C PHE A 52 -11.50 0.47 -4.91
N GLY A 53 -12.58 -0.06 -4.31
CA GLY A 53 -13.10 -1.41 -4.57
C GLY A 53 -12.04 -2.51 -4.38
N VAL A 54 -11.15 -2.28 -3.42
CA VAL A 54 -10.28 -3.33 -2.90
C VAL A 54 -11.16 -4.41 -2.29
N THR A 55 -10.69 -5.64 -2.26
CA THR A 55 -11.42 -6.81 -1.73
C THR A 55 -10.55 -7.58 -0.76
N SER A 56 -9.25 -7.57 -0.98
CA SER A 56 -8.29 -8.14 -0.05
C SER A 56 -7.03 -7.30 -0.03
N LEU A 57 -6.44 -7.19 1.15
CA LEU A 57 -5.14 -6.60 1.41
C LEU A 57 -4.33 -7.62 2.19
N ALA A 58 -3.10 -7.87 1.76
CA ALA A 58 -2.18 -8.71 2.50
C ALA A 58 -0.79 -8.09 2.52
N LEU A 59 -0.17 -8.07 3.68
CA LEU A 59 1.23 -7.66 3.83
C LEU A 59 2.13 -8.86 3.55
N PHE A 60 3.10 -8.72 2.65
CA PHE A 60 4.04 -9.82 2.36
C PHE A 60 5.49 -9.35 2.42
N GLY A 61 6.43 -10.22 2.03
CA GLY A 61 7.83 -9.86 1.86
C GLY A 61 8.58 -9.59 3.16
N SER A 62 9.55 -8.67 3.10
CA SER A 62 10.48 -8.40 4.21
C SER A 62 9.78 -7.82 5.44
N THR A 63 8.68 -7.08 5.23
CA THR A 63 7.86 -6.52 6.32
C THR A 63 7.09 -7.60 7.06
N ALA A 64 6.54 -8.60 6.35
CA ALA A 64 5.85 -9.73 6.99
C ALA A 64 6.81 -10.60 7.83
N ARG A 65 8.06 -10.75 7.37
CA ARG A 65 9.12 -11.52 8.04
C ARG A 65 9.82 -10.79 9.20
N ASP A 66 9.36 -9.60 9.62
CA ASP A 66 10.02 -8.74 10.62
C ASP A 66 11.49 -8.36 10.29
N THR A 67 11.93 -8.64 9.06
CA THR A 67 13.30 -8.39 8.55
C THR A 67 13.42 -7.08 7.78
N ALA A 68 12.31 -6.35 7.58
CA ALA A 68 12.31 -5.03 6.99
C ALA A 68 13.29 -4.09 7.72
N ARG A 69 14.15 -3.48 6.94
CA ARG A 69 15.07 -2.44 7.38
C ARG A 69 14.37 -1.07 7.34
N GLN A 70 15.02 -0.07 7.89
CA GLN A 70 14.52 1.29 7.99
C GLN A 70 14.30 1.93 6.60
N ASP A 71 15.07 1.50 5.60
CA ASP A 71 15.02 1.92 4.21
C ASP A 71 14.15 1.01 3.33
N SER A 72 13.61 -0.09 3.88
CA SER A 72 12.86 -1.07 3.10
C SER A 72 11.46 -0.57 2.76
N ASP A 73 11.07 -0.82 1.52
CA ASP A 73 9.71 -0.63 1.05
C ASP A 73 8.76 -1.66 1.70
N VAL A 74 7.48 -1.31 1.78
CA VAL A 74 6.44 -2.18 2.36
C VAL A 74 5.70 -2.87 1.22
N ASP A 75 5.91 -4.18 1.08
CA ASP A 75 5.28 -4.99 0.04
C ASP A 75 3.82 -5.35 0.43
N ILE A 76 2.85 -4.88 -0.36
CA ILE A 76 1.42 -5.06 -0.07
C ILE A 76 0.73 -5.67 -1.29
N LEU A 77 0.12 -6.84 -1.08
CA LEU A 77 -0.68 -7.52 -2.08
C LEU A 77 -2.10 -6.97 -2.01
N VAL A 78 -2.61 -6.51 -3.14
CA VAL A 78 -3.97 -6.00 -3.27
C VAL A 78 -4.77 -6.81 -4.28
N SER A 79 -6.00 -7.14 -3.91
CA SER A 79 -6.97 -7.76 -4.80
C SER A 79 -8.16 -6.84 -4.96
N TYR A 80 -8.64 -6.69 -6.19
CA TYR A 80 -9.77 -5.84 -6.53
C TYR A 80 -10.95 -6.68 -7.03
N ASN A 81 -12.17 -6.27 -6.68
CA ASN A 81 -13.37 -6.80 -7.31
C ASN A 81 -13.56 -6.04 -8.64
N GLY A 82 -13.08 -6.64 -9.75
CA GLY A 82 -13.21 -6.09 -11.11
C GLY A 82 -11.89 -5.60 -11.74
N PRO A 83 -11.94 -4.68 -12.73
CA PRO A 83 -10.75 -4.18 -13.40
C PRO A 83 -9.93 -3.28 -12.48
N ALA A 84 -8.65 -3.62 -12.32
CA ALA A 84 -7.66 -2.79 -11.64
C ALA A 84 -7.24 -1.65 -12.57
N THR A 85 -8.03 -0.58 -12.59
CA THR A 85 -7.67 0.64 -13.33
C THR A 85 -6.43 1.27 -12.69
N SER A 86 -5.53 1.82 -13.49
CA SER A 86 -4.32 2.52 -13.01
C SER A 86 -4.64 3.57 -11.94
N ALA A 87 -5.73 4.33 -12.08
CA ALA A 87 -6.18 5.30 -11.08
C ALA A 87 -6.48 4.68 -9.71
N ARG A 88 -7.07 3.48 -9.67
CA ARG A 88 -7.36 2.76 -8.41
C ARG A 88 -6.07 2.23 -7.79
N TYR A 89 -5.20 1.69 -8.63
CA TYR A 89 -3.90 1.17 -8.20
C TYR A 89 -3.03 2.27 -7.58
N PHE A 90 -2.77 3.35 -8.32
CA PHE A 90 -1.97 4.46 -7.80
C PHE A 90 -2.67 5.16 -6.64
N GLY A 91 -4.00 5.26 -6.65
CA GLY A 91 -4.76 5.82 -5.53
C GLY A 91 -4.55 5.04 -4.23
N VAL A 92 -4.58 3.70 -4.28
CA VAL A 92 -4.29 2.85 -3.12
C VAL A 92 -2.83 2.98 -2.71
N GLN A 93 -1.89 2.97 -3.67
CA GLN A 93 -0.47 3.11 -3.38
C GLN A 93 -0.16 4.40 -2.63
N PHE A 94 -0.54 5.57 -3.19
CA PHE A 94 -0.30 6.86 -2.54
C PHE A 94 -1.00 6.96 -1.18
N TYR A 95 -2.20 6.39 -1.05
CA TYR A 95 -2.91 6.36 0.22
C TYR A 95 -2.15 5.58 1.28
N LEU A 96 -1.60 4.41 0.92
CA LEU A 96 -0.84 3.57 1.84
C LEU A 96 0.53 4.18 2.17
N GLU A 97 1.19 4.81 1.21
CA GLU A 97 2.45 5.53 1.44
C GLU A 97 2.28 6.68 2.43
N ASP A 98 1.23 7.48 2.27
CA ASP A 98 0.90 8.58 3.19
C ASP A 98 0.51 8.04 4.58
N LEU A 99 -0.26 6.95 4.61
CA LEU A 99 -0.71 6.31 5.85
C LEU A 99 0.45 5.69 6.66
N LEU A 100 1.39 5.03 5.99
CA LEU A 100 2.52 4.35 6.61
C LEU A 100 3.75 5.25 6.77
N GLY A 101 3.81 6.37 6.04
CA GLY A 101 4.97 7.26 5.97
C GLY A 101 6.21 6.58 5.37
N HIS A 102 6.02 5.46 4.65
CA HIS A 102 7.07 4.66 4.03
C HIS A 102 6.68 4.40 2.58
N SER A 103 7.69 4.16 1.76
CA SER A 103 7.50 3.74 0.37
C SER A 103 6.81 2.36 0.36
N VAL A 104 5.78 2.21 -0.46
CA VAL A 104 4.94 1.00 -0.53
C VAL A 104 5.02 0.44 -1.94
N ASP A 105 5.40 -0.83 -2.04
CA ASP A 105 5.29 -1.56 -3.30
C ASP A 105 3.95 -2.31 -3.31
N LEU A 106 3.05 -1.86 -4.19
CA LEU A 106 1.71 -2.41 -4.29
C LEU A 106 1.70 -3.48 -5.38
N VAL A 107 1.40 -4.73 -5.06
CA VAL A 107 1.36 -5.80 -6.07
C VAL A 107 -0.05 -6.32 -6.21
N THR A 108 -0.54 -6.43 -7.44
CA THR A 108 -1.85 -7.03 -7.70
C THR A 108 -1.73 -8.54 -7.86
N ASP A 109 -2.72 -9.30 -7.39
CA ASP A 109 -2.75 -10.77 -7.58
C ASP A 109 -2.60 -11.20 -9.05
N LYS A 110 -3.10 -10.37 -9.98
CA LYS A 110 -2.99 -10.59 -11.43
C LYS A 110 -1.60 -10.31 -12.00
N ALA A 111 -0.85 -9.40 -11.40
CA ALA A 111 0.52 -9.08 -11.81
C ALA A 111 1.55 -10.06 -11.22
N LEU A 112 1.13 -10.88 -10.26
CA LEU A 112 1.99 -11.81 -9.59
C LEU A 112 2.38 -12.97 -10.51
N ARG A 113 3.69 -13.24 -10.60
CA ARG A 113 4.18 -14.42 -11.31
C ARG A 113 3.64 -15.68 -10.63
N PRO A 114 3.08 -16.64 -11.40
CA PRO A 114 2.51 -17.86 -10.82
C PRO A 114 3.53 -18.67 -10.01
N GLU A 115 4.80 -18.58 -10.37
CA GLU A 115 5.93 -19.20 -9.65
C GLU A 115 6.12 -18.63 -8.23
N LEU A 116 5.86 -17.33 -8.03
CA LEU A 116 6.04 -16.64 -6.76
C LEU A 116 4.77 -16.67 -5.89
N ARG A 117 3.61 -16.91 -6.50
CA ARG A 117 2.31 -17.01 -5.82
C ARG A 117 2.32 -17.92 -4.59
N PRO A 118 2.77 -19.19 -4.65
CA PRO A 118 2.76 -20.06 -3.48
C PRO A 118 3.75 -19.64 -2.38
N TYR A 119 4.80 -18.88 -2.72
CA TYR A 119 5.73 -18.34 -1.73
C TYR A 119 5.13 -17.12 -1.02
N ILE A 120 4.48 -16.25 -1.80
CA ILE A 120 3.86 -15.03 -1.28
C ILE A 120 2.62 -15.38 -0.46
N GLU A 121 1.74 -16.25 -0.95
CA GLU A 121 0.53 -16.68 -0.21
C GLU A 121 0.88 -17.35 1.13
N LYS A 122 2.02 -18.04 1.24
CA LYS A 122 2.47 -18.64 2.50
C LYS A 122 2.93 -17.61 3.55
N GLU A 123 3.38 -16.45 3.10
CA GLU A 123 3.95 -15.41 3.96
C GLU A 123 3.05 -14.19 4.09
N ALA A 124 2.07 -14.07 3.19
CA ALA A 124 1.10 -13.01 3.14
C ALA A 124 0.26 -13.03 4.43
N MET A 125 0.30 -11.92 5.16
CA MET A 125 -0.55 -11.68 6.32
C MET A 125 -1.74 -10.86 5.87
N HIS A 126 -2.89 -11.54 5.76
CA HIS A 126 -4.15 -10.92 5.36
C HIS A 126 -4.77 -10.15 6.53
N VAL A 127 -5.46 -9.07 6.19
CA VAL A 127 -6.28 -8.25 7.12
C VAL A 127 -7.72 -8.16 6.66
#